data_AF-X0XD56-F1
#
_entry.id   AF-X0XD56-F1
#
_cell.length_a   1.000
_cell.length_b   1.000
_cell.length_c   1.000
_cell.angle_alpha   90.00
_cell.angle_beta   90.00
_cell.angle_gamma   90.00
#
_symmetry.space_group_name_H-M   'P 1'
#
loop_
_entity.id
_entity.type
_entity.pdbx_description
1 polymer ?
#
loop_
_entity_poly.entity_id
_entity_poly.type
_entity_poly.pdbx_seq_one_letter_code
_entity_poly.pdbx_strand_id
1 'polypeptide(L)'
;MCGLSTDEKTPVALIGATLIDGTGRPALRDSTITFDGNRIKKVGTRDEIKVPEKATVIDLTGKTITPGFIDSHYHHFIYSTSPRFIDLSETKSLQEALNI
;
A
#
# COMPACT_ATOMS: atom_id res chain seq x y z
N MET A 1 10.07 -15.69 -37.33
CA MET A 1 10.33 -15.87 -35.89
C MET A 1 10.01 -14.54 -35.21
N CYS A 2 8.77 -14.33 -34.75
CA CYS A 2 8.36 -13.08 -34.12
C CYS A 2 8.84 -13.13 -32.66
N GLY A 3 9.79 -12.28 -32.28
CA GLY A 3 10.30 -12.20 -30.92
C GLY A 3 9.21 -11.66 -30.00
N LEU A 4 8.79 -12.46 -29.03
CA LEU A 4 8.00 -11.99 -27.90
C LEU A 4 8.82 -10.92 -27.18
N SER A 5 8.39 -9.67 -27.26
CA SER A 5 8.87 -8.60 -26.38
C SER A 5 8.55 -9.01 -24.95
N THR A 6 9.54 -9.51 -24.22
CA THR A 6 9.48 -9.51 -22.76
C THR A 6 9.52 -8.05 -22.36
N ASP A 7 8.39 -7.52 -21.93
CA ASP A 7 8.30 -6.21 -21.31
C ASP A 7 9.30 -6.20 -20.14
N GLU A 8 10.50 -5.65 -20.35
CA GLU A 8 11.52 -5.52 -19.31
C GLU A 8 10.98 -4.50 -18.31
N LYS A 9 10.23 -4.99 -17.32
CA LYS A 9 9.71 -4.16 -16.25
C LYS A 9 10.89 -3.50 -15.55
N THR A 10 10.94 -2.16 -15.61
CA THR A 10 11.94 -1.38 -14.89
C THR A 10 11.90 -1.77 -13.41
N PRO A 11 13.02 -2.23 -12.83
CA PRO A 11 13.06 -2.59 -11.41
C PRO A 11 12.70 -1.38 -10.54
N VAL A 12 12.07 -1.60 -9.40
CA VAL A 12 11.78 -0.54 -8.43
C VAL A 12 12.51 -0.85 -7.13
N ALA A 13 13.06 0.17 -6.48
CA ALA A 13 13.64 0.08 -5.15
C ALA A 13 13.10 1.18 -4.24
N LEU A 14 12.60 0.80 -3.08
CA LEU A 14 12.25 1.70 -1.99
C LEU A 14 13.39 1.70 -0.98
N ILE A 15 13.90 2.86 -0.59
CA ILE A 15 15.06 2.95 0.31
C ILE A 15 14.81 3.91 1.48
N GLY A 16 15.50 3.70 2.60
CA GLY A 16 15.57 4.65 3.72
C GLY A 16 14.39 4.62 4.69
N ALA A 17 13.35 3.83 4.41
CA ALA A 17 12.18 3.75 5.28
C ALA A 17 12.46 2.94 6.55
N THR A 18 11.68 3.21 7.60
CA THR A 18 11.47 2.23 8.67
C THR A 18 10.43 1.21 8.21
N LEU A 19 10.76 -0.07 8.19
CA LEU A 19 9.84 -1.13 7.78
C LEU A 19 9.29 -1.87 9.00
N ILE A 20 7.96 -1.95 9.08
CA ILE A 20 7.23 -2.87 9.95
C ILE A 20 6.65 -3.96 9.05
N ASP A 21 7.22 -5.16 9.04
CA ASP A 21 6.94 -6.19 8.02
C ASP A 21 5.71 -7.07 8.32
N GLY A 22 5.05 -6.85 9.46
CA GLY A 22 3.89 -7.63 9.89
C GLY A 22 4.22 -8.98 10.52
N THR A 23 5.50 -9.37 10.63
CA THR A 23 5.91 -10.64 11.26
C THR A 23 5.91 -10.61 12.79
N GLY A 24 5.70 -9.43 13.38
CA GLY A 24 5.83 -9.19 14.83
C GLY A 24 7.27 -8.97 15.32
N ARG A 25 8.27 -9.07 14.43
CA ARG A 25 9.66 -8.69 14.74
C ARG A 25 9.80 -7.18 14.93
N PRO A 26 10.89 -6.72 15.59
CA PRO A 26 11.19 -5.29 15.67
C PRO A 26 11.27 -4.62 14.30
N ALA A 27 10.90 -3.34 14.23
CA ALA A 27 10.94 -2.58 12.99
C ALA A 27 12.38 -2.45 12.45
N LEU A 28 12.53 -2.64 11.14
CA LEU A 28 13.81 -2.53 10.43
C LEU A 28 14.03 -1.08 9.99
N ARG A 29 14.99 -0.40 10.58
CA ARG A 29 15.36 0.99 10.20
C ARG A 29 16.28 0.99 8.98
N ASP A 30 16.26 2.10 8.24
CA ASP A 30 17.06 2.31 7.02
C ASP A 30 16.97 1.11 6.04
N SER A 31 15.74 0.67 5.79
CA SER A 31 15.45 -0.50 4.99
C SER A 31 15.54 -0.22 3.49
N THR A 32 15.87 -1.26 2.74
CA THR A 32 15.79 -1.32 1.28
C THR A 32 14.86 -2.46 0.88
N ILE A 33 13.90 -2.16 0.00
CA ILE A 33 12.96 -3.13 -0.57
C ILE A 33 13.07 -3.05 -2.09
N THR A 34 13.37 -4.17 -2.73
CA THR A 34 13.47 -4.26 -4.20
C THR A 34 12.33 -5.07 -4.78
N PHE A 35 11.91 -4.71 -5.99
CA PHE A 35 10.76 -5.31 -6.67
C PHE A 35 11.16 -5.87 -8.03
N ASP A 36 10.55 -6.99 -8.38
CA ASP A 36 10.55 -7.59 -9.71
C ASP A 36 9.12 -7.55 -10.25
N GLY A 37 8.82 -6.53 -11.05
CA GLY A 37 7.45 -6.17 -11.41
C GLY A 37 6.58 -5.88 -10.19
N ASN A 38 5.56 -6.72 -9.95
CA ASN A 38 4.61 -6.56 -8.85
C ASN A 38 4.92 -7.45 -7.63
N ARG A 39 6.10 -8.07 -7.57
CA ARG A 39 6.52 -8.93 -6.47
C ARG A 39 7.73 -8.34 -5.75
N ILE A 40 7.74 -8.45 -4.43
CA ILE A 40 8.91 -8.14 -3.62
C ILE A 40 10.00 -9.18 -3.91
N LYS A 41 11.19 -8.72 -4.26
CA LYS A 41 12.36 -9.54 -4.59
C LYS A 41 13.29 -9.73 -3.39
N LYS A 42 13.62 -8.64 -2.69
CA LYS A 42 14.45 -8.64 -1.48
C LYS A 42 14.04 -7.55 -0.51
N VAL A 43 14.25 -7.81 0.78
CA VAL A 43 14.04 -6.90 1.92
C VAL A 43 15.23 -7.05 2.87
N GLY A 44 15.77 -5.94 3.36
CA GLY A 44 16.97 -5.91 4.21
C GLY A 44 17.38 -4.47 4.51
N THR A 45 18.50 -4.27 5.20
CA THR A 45 19.05 -2.93 5.42
C THR A 45 19.66 -2.36 4.14
N ARG A 46 19.89 -1.05 4.10
CA ARG A 46 20.56 -0.37 2.98
C ARG A 46 21.96 -0.91 2.69
N ASP A 47 22.67 -1.39 3.70
CA ASP A 47 24.02 -1.97 3.55
C ASP A 47 23.99 -3.42 3.03
N GLU A 48 22.91 -4.17 3.31
CA GLU A 48 22.75 -5.57 2.89
C GLU A 48 22.31 -5.72 1.43
N ILE A 49 21.57 -4.75 0.90
CA ILE A 49 20.93 -4.86 -0.41
C ILE A 49 21.49 -3.83 -1.39
N LYS A 50 22.17 -4.34 -2.42
CA LYS A 50 22.49 -3.57 -3.61
C LYS A 50 21.23 -3.30 -4.42
N VAL A 51 20.97 -2.02 -4.68
CA VAL A 51 19.91 -1.57 -5.60
C VAL A 51 20.25 -2.02 -7.02
N PRO A 52 19.33 -2.67 -7.76
CA PRO A 52 19.56 -3.07 -9.15
C PRO A 52 19.90 -1.87 -10.04
N GLU A 53 20.75 -2.10 -11.03
CA GLU A 53 21.02 -1.09 -12.06
C GLU A 53 19.72 -0.72 -12.80
N LYS A 54 19.60 0.56 -13.17
CA LYS A 54 18.41 1.13 -13.84
C LYS A 54 17.12 1.05 -13.02
N ALA A 55 17.18 0.73 -11.73
CA ALA A 55 15.99 0.74 -10.89
C ALA A 55 15.45 2.17 -10.75
N THR A 56 14.13 2.33 -10.77
CA THR A 56 13.49 3.53 -10.23
C THR A 56 13.64 3.50 -8.71
N VAL A 57 14.43 4.45 -8.19
CA VAL A 57 14.69 4.57 -6.76
C VAL A 57 13.74 5.59 -6.14
N ILE A 58 13.05 5.18 -5.08
CA ILE A 58 12.16 6.04 -4.29
C ILE A 58 12.74 6.12 -2.88
N ASP A 59 13.23 7.31 -2.52
CA ASP A 59 13.73 7.58 -1.18
C ASP A 59 12.58 7.93 -0.23
N LEU A 60 12.47 7.14 0.83
CA LEU A 60 11.44 7.21 1.85
C LEU A 60 12.06 7.45 3.24
N THR A 61 13.26 8.06 3.28
CA THR A 61 13.92 8.46 4.53
C THR A 61 12.96 9.26 5.42
N GLY A 62 12.89 8.88 6.69
CA GLY A 62 11.98 9.47 7.68
C GLY A 62 10.52 9.01 7.58
N LYS A 63 10.19 8.10 6.64
CA LYS A 63 8.85 7.50 6.50
C LYS A 63 8.84 6.06 7.01
N THR A 64 7.63 5.53 7.16
CA THR A 64 7.39 4.13 7.57
C THR A 64 6.66 3.38 6.46
N ILE A 65 7.04 2.13 6.23
CA ILE A 65 6.35 1.18 5.35
C ILE A 65 5.73 0.06 6.19
N THR A 66 4.52 -0.33 5.84
CA THR A 66 3.82 -1.51 6.37
C THR A 66 3.33 -2.38 5.20
N PRO A 67 2.97 -3.66 5.44
CA PRO A 67 2.06 -4.36 4.55
C PRO A 67 0.80 -3.55 4.29
N GLY A 68 0.21 -3.75 3.12
CA GLY A 68 -1.16 -3.28 2.88
C GLY A 68 -2.11 -3.92 3.88
N PHE A 69 -3.08 -3.16 4.38
CA PHE A 69 -4.07 -3.69 5.31
C PHE A 69 -4.97 -4.71 4.61
N ILE A 70 -5.33 -5.76 5.34
CA ILE A 70 -6.22 -6.83 4.88
C ILE A 70 -7.47 -6.78 5.75
N ASP A 71 -8.62 -6.62 5.10
CA ASP A 71 -9.93 -6.77 5.72
C ASP A 71 -10.49 -8.15 5.38
N SER A 72 -10.59 -9.02 6.39
CA SER A 72 -11.07 -10.40 6.22
C SER A 72 -12.59 -10.51 6.17
N HIS A 73 -13.31 -9.45 6.54
CA HIS A 73 -14.77 -9.46 6.61
C HIS A 73 -15.32 -8.09 6.23
N TYR A 74 -15.75 -7.98 4.98
CA TYR A 74 -16.22 -6.72 4.43
C TYR A 74 -17.54 -6.87 3.67
N HIS A 75 -18.49 -5.98 3.95
CA HIS A 75 -19.77 -5.95 3.28
C HIS A 75 -19.73 -4.99 2.09
N HIS A 76 -19.22 -5.47 0.95
CA HIS A 76 -19.07 -4.66 -0.28
C HIS A 76 -20.35 -3.92 -0.70
N PHE A 77 -21.48 -4.64 -0.73
CA PHE A 77 -22.74 -4.04 -1.17
C PHE A 77 -23.21 -2.92 -0.24
N ILE A 78 -23.14 -3.15 1.07
CA ILE A 78 -23.53 -2.14 2.05
C ILE A 78 -22.59 -0.93 1.93
N TYR A 79 -21.28 -1.13 1.97
CA TYR A 79 -20.35 0.01 1.89
C TYR A 79 -20.49 0.84 0.61
N SER A 80 -20.65 0.19 -0.55
CA SER A 80 -20.83 0.90 -1.83
C SER A 80 -22.16 1.66 -1.94
N THR A 81 -23.20 1.20 -1.24
CA THR A 81 -24.51 1.84 -1.26
C THR A 81 -24.74 2.80 -0.10
N SER A 82 -23.97 2.68 0.99
CA SER A 82 -24.04 3.53 2.18
C SER A 82 -23.97 5.03 1.87
N PRO A 83 -23.09 5.53 0.99
CA PRO A 83 -23.05 6.95 0.64
C PRO A 83 -24.32 7.48 -0.05
N ARG A 84 -25.23 6.58 -0.47
CA ARG A 84 -26.52 6.96 -1.06
C ARG A 84 -27.63 7.07 -0.02
N PHE A 85 -27.40 6.64 1.22
CA PHE A 85 -28.38 6.84 2.29
C PHE A 85 -28.33 8.28 2.76
N ILE A 86 -29.50 8.84 3.02
CA ILE A 86 -29.62 10.14 3.68
C ILE A 86 -29.16 9.94 5.13
N ASP A 87 -28.18 10.74 5.56
CA ASP A 87 -27.72 10.73 6.94
C ASP A 87 -28.70 11.52 7.81
N LEU A 88 -29.43 10.81 8.67
CA LEU A 88 -30.39 11.37 9.62
C LEU A 88 -29.88 11.34 11.07
N SER A 89 -28.59 11.02 11.28
CA SER A 89 -28.04 10.78 12.62
C SER A 89 -28.14 11.99 13.55
N GLU A 90 -28.13 13.20 13.00
CA GLU A 90 -28.22 14.45 13.74
C GLU A 90 -29.63 15.08 13.73
N THR A 91 -30.61 14.42 13.10
CA THR A 91 -31.97 14.94 13.00
C THR A 91 -32.69 14.88 14.35
N LYS A 92 -33.32 16.00 14.76
CA LYS A 92 -33.92 16.15 16.10
C LYS A 92 -35.43 15.96 16.11
N SER A 93 -36.06 15.90 14.94
CA SER A 93 -37.51 15.69 14.82
C SER A 93 -37.89 15.03 13.49
N LEU A 94 -39.05 14.37 13.47
CA LEU A 94 -39.62 13.82 12.24
C LEU A 94 -39.86 14.91 11.18
N GLN A 95 -40.26 16.11 11.59
CA GLN A 95 -40.50 17.21 10.67
C GLN A 95 -39.23 17.65 9.96
N GLU A 96 -38.12 17.72 10.69
CA GLU A 96 -36.79 17.99 10.13
C GLU A 96 -36.37 16.88 9.17
N ALA A 97 -36.61 15.61 9.51
CA ALA A 97 -36.30 14.46 8.65
C ALA A 97 -37.10 14.44 7.33
N LEU A 98 -38.30 15.01 7.31
CA LEU A 98 -39.18 15.03 6.14
C LEU A 98 -38.95 16.26 5.24
N ASN A 99 -38.15 17.23 5.68
CA ASN A 99 -37.95 18.52 5.02
C ASN A 99 -36.55 18.68 4.38
N ILE A 100 -35.76 17.60 4.32
CA ILE A 100 -34.40 17.55 3.75
C ILE A 100 -34.43 17.22 2.26
#